data_AF-A0A354EVB5-F1
#
_entry.id   AF-A0A354EVB5-F1
#
_cell.length_a   1.000
_cell.length_b   1.000
_cell.length_c   1.000
_cell.angle_alpha   90.00
_cell.angle_beta   90.00
_cell.angle_gamma   90.00
#
_symmetry.space_group_name_H-M   'P 1'
#
loop_
_entity.id
_entity.type
_entity.pdbx_description
1 polymer ?
#
loop_
_entity_poly.entity_id
_entity_poly.type
_entity_poly.pdbx_seq_one_letter_code
_entity_poly.pdbx_strand_id
1 'polypeptide(L)'
;MILRRSPFVAFAALALAACATAPVPAPRQAADAFAAASAATPQFSAQRLSDHIKYLASDELEGRFPGLVGERLTLAYLQAQYEAMGLEPGGRDGSWLQPVDLLRFTPERAPTAAWTGADGARHVLTSGADITLRAGAADPAVRIAGAPLVFAGYGVSGPIWDDYGAADLTGKIVVVLRGQPASMGADPNFYGSTTHKMQEALKRGAVGVITLQEQDGRWRRAVAGATRPQMTIKGAQDARFTGSINMAAATAIGGPVLETALARAKTGALGGAVDLGARLDVDIAETTEVIHSNNLLAKISGTERPGEYVFYSAHWDHV
;
A
#
# COMPACT_ATOMS: atom_id res chain seq x y z
N MET A 1 -18.90 75.22 -37.31
CA MET A 1 -17.79 75.23 -38.29
C MET A 1 -18.06 74.09 -39.27
N ILE A 2 -18.39 74.44 -40.53
CA ILE A 2 -18.46 73.60 -41.76
C ILE A 2 -19.56 72.49 -41.75
N LEU A 3 -20.76 72.70 -42.33
CA LEU A 3 -21.18 72.46 -43.75
C LEU A 3 -20.86 71.01 -44.23
N ARG A 4 -21.70 70.19 -44.88
CA ARG A 4 -22.82 70.40 -45.83
C ARG A 4 -23.41 69.03 -46.25
N ARG A 5 -24.72 69.02 -46.58
CA ARG A 5 -25.43 68.38 -47.73
C ARG A 5 -25.59 66.84 -47.83
N SER A 6 -26.84 66.39 -47.64
CA SER A 6 -27.82 65.80 -48.62
C SER A 6 -27.33 64.93 -49.81
N PRO A 7 -28.22 64.19 -50.51
CA PRO A 7 -29.32 63.30 -50.08
C PRO A 7 -29.38 61.95 -50.89
N PHE A 8 -30.24 61.02 -50.46
CA PHE A 8 -31.12 60.09 -51.23
C PHE A 8 -30.69 59.27 -52.50
N VAL A 9 -31.19 58.01 -52.48
CA VAL A 9 -31.54 57.01 -53.54
C VAL A 9 -30.43 56.29 -54.33
N ALA A 10 -30.36 54.95 -54.23
CA ALA A 10 -30.92 54.00 -55.21
C ALA A 10 -30.27 52.60 -55.19
N PHE A 11 -31.12 51.59 -55.37
CA PHE A 11 -30.85 50.17 -55.66
C PHE A 11 -29.73 49.91 -56.68
N ALA A 12 -28.99 48.80 -56.51
CA ALA A 12 -29.12 47.61 -57.38
C ALA A 12 -27.96 46.59 -57.24
N ALA A 13 -28.36 45.33 -57.44
CA ALA A 13 -27.64 44.23 -58.08
C ALA A 13 -26.61 43.42 -57.27
N LEU A 14 -27.07 42.21 -56.90
CA LEU A 14 -26.28 40.99 -56.74
C LEU A 14 -25.26 40.82 -57.88
N ALA A 15 -24.01 40.55 -57.52
CA ALA A 15 -23.06 39.85 -58.37
C ALA A 15 -22.68 38.53 -57.70
N LEU A 16 -23.12 37.42 -58.29
CA LEU A 16 -22.57 36.09 -58.01
C LEU A 16 -21.10 36.07 -58.43
N ALA A 17 -20.18 36.04 -57.47
CA ALA A 17 -18.81 35.64 -57.71
C ALA A 17 -18.67 34.15 -57.41
N ALA A 18 -18.56 33.34 -58.47
CA ALA A 18 -18.19 31.94 -58.39
C ALA A 18 -16.72 31.82 -57.96
N CYS A 19 -16.48 31.54 -56.68
CA CYS A 19 -15.18 31.06 -56.22
C CYS A 19 -15.11 29.55 -56.45
N ALA A 20 -14.23 29.15 -57.36
CA ALA A 20 -13.88 27.76 -57.62
C ALA A 20 -13.48 27.06 -56.31
N THR A 21 -14.24 26.05 -55.91
CA THR A 21 -13.92 25.17 -54.79
C THR A 21 -12.75 24.27 -55.19
N ALA A 22 -11.52 24.67 -54.87
CA ALA A 22 -10.44 23.71 -54.75
C ALA A 22 -10.83 22.73 -53.62
N PRO A 23 -10.85 21.41 -53.85
CA PRO A 23 -11.11 20.46 -52.78
C PRO A 23 -10.02 20.64 -51.72
N VAL A 24 -10.41 21.04 -50.51
CA VAL A 24 -9.53 20.95 -49.34
C VAL A 24 -9.11 19.48 -49.24
N PRO A 25 -7.80 19.14 -49.24
CA PRO A 25 -7.39 17.77 -49.04
C PRO A 25 -7.97 17.33 -47.70
N ALA A 26 -8.82 16.30 -47.70
CA ALA A 26 -9.28 15.71 -46.47
C ALA A 26 -8.04 15.36 -45.63
N PRO A 27 -8.01 15.68 -44.33
CA PRO A 27 -6.90 15.29 -43.48
C PRO A 27 -6.72 13.78 -43.66
N ARG A 28 -5.52 13.35 -44.07
CA ARG A 28 -5.17 11.93 -44.10
C ARG A 28 -5.48 11.42 -42.70
N GLN A 29 -6.50 10.58 -42.59
CA GLN A 29 -6.75 9.76 -41.42
C GLN A 29 -5.42 9.05 -41.17
N ALA A 30 -4.68 9.49 -40.14
CA ALA A 30 -3.54 8.73 -39.67
C ALA A 30 -4.12 7.35 -39.37
N ALA A 31 -3.61 6.33 -40.07
CA ALA A 31 -3.98 4.95 -39.77
C ALA A 31 -3.89 4.81 -38.26
N ASP A 32 -5.00 4.41 -37.64
CA ASP A 32 -5.13 4.39 -36.18
C ASP A 32 -4.01 3.52 -35.61
N ALA A 33 -2.94 4.18 -35.16
CA ALA A 33 -1.71 3.53 -34.76
C ALA A 33 -1.96 2.62 -33.56
N PHE A 34 -3.01 2.94 -32.79
CA PHE A 34 -3.51 2.10 -31.71
C PHE A 34 -4.20 0.85 -32.24
N ALA A 35 -5.06 0.96 -33.26
CA ALA A 35 -5.67 -0.22 -33.90
C ALA A 35 -4.61 -1.13 -34.55
N ALA A 36 -3.59 -0.55 -35.19
CA ALA A 36 -2.47 -1.31 -35.76
C ALA A 36 -1.59 -1.97 -34.68
N ALA A 37 -1.29 -1.27 -33.58
CA ALA A 37 -0.53 -1.81 -32.46
C ALA A 37 -1.32 -2.87 -31.67
N SER A 38 -2.63 -2.69 -31.49
CA SER A 38 -3.52 -3.66 -30.85
C SER A 38 -3.76 -4.90 -31.71
N ALA A 39 -3.65 -4.78 -33.04
CA ALA A 39 -3.73 -5.90 -33.97
C ALA A 39 -2.40 -6.64 -34.14
N ALA A 40 -1.28 -6.05 -33.68
CA ALA A 40 0.03 -6.69 -33.72
C ALA A 40 0.13 -7.76 -32.62
N THR A 41 0.48 -8.98 -33.01
CA THR A 41 0.82 -10.03 -32.03
C THR A 41 2.06 -9.60 -31.25
N PRO A 42 2.01 -9.50 -29.91
CA PRO A 42 3.17 -9.14 -29.11
C PRO A 42 4.33 -10.11 -29.39
N GLN A 43 5.46 -9.59 -29.85
CA GLN A 43 6.65 -10.40 -30.08
C GLN A 43 7.37 -10.69 -28.74
N PHE A 44 6.93 -11.77 -28.10
CA PHE A 44 7.57 -12.30 -26.90
C PHE A 44 8.84 -13.09 -27.27
N SER A 45 9.93 -12.86 -26.54
CA SER A 45 11.16 -13.64 -26.63
C SER A 45 11.56 -14.12 -25.24
N ALA A 46 11.47 -15.43 -25.03
CA ALA A 46 11.90 -16.06 -23.78
C ALA A 46 13.39 -15.82 -23.51
N GLN A 47 14.21 -15.81 -24.57
CA GLN A 47 15.64 -15.55 -24.46
C GLN A 47 15.92 -14.14 -23.95
N ARG A 48 15.28 -13.13 -24.55
CA ARG A 48 15.43 -11.73 -24.14
C ARG A 48 15.03 -11.53 -22.67
N LEU A 49 13.91 -12.14 -22.24
CA LEU A 49 13.50 -12.11 -20.84
C LEU A 49 14.53 -12.78 -19.93
N SER A 50 15.05 -13.95 -20.33
CA SER A 50 16.10 -14.66 -19.59
C SER A 50 17.36 -13.82 -19.42
N ASP A 51 17.78 -13.11 -20.47
CA ASP A 51 18.98 -12.27 -20.43
C ASP A 51 18.82 -11.08 -19.47
N HIS A 52 17.66 -10.41 -19.47
CA HIS A 52 17.35 -9.37 -18.49
C HIS A 52 17.38 -9.91 -17.05
N ILE A 53 16.75 -11.05 -16.80
CA ILE A 53 16.72 -11.67 -15.47
C ILE A 53 18.13 -12.05 -15.02
N LYS A 54 18.95 -12.64 -15.90
CA LYS A 54 20.34 -13.02 -15.58
C LYS A 54 21.20 -11.81 -15.24
N TYR A 55 21.10 -10.73 -16.00
CA TYR A 55 21.84 -9.51 -15.68
C TYR A 55 21.40 -8.93 -14.34
N LEU A 56 20.08 -8.76 -14.13
CA LEU A 56 19.55 -8.21 -12.88
C LEU A 56 19.91 -9.09 -11.67
N ALA A 57 20.00 -10.41 -11.85
CA ALA A 57 20.39 -11.36 -10.80
C ALA A 57 21.90 -11.67 -10.76
N SER A 58 22.74 -10.94 -11.51
CA SER A 58 24.17 -11.20 -11.56
C SER A 58 24.89 -10.67 -10.33
N ASP A 59 26.03 -11.29 -10.02
CA ASP A 59 26.91 -10.88 -8.91
C ASP A 59 27.43 -9.44 -9.09
N GLU A 60 27.45 -8.92 -10.32
CA GLU A 60 27.87 -7.54 -10.64
C GLU A 60 27.04 -6.47 -9.91
N LEU A 61 25.79 -6.77 -9.59
CA LEU A 61 24.91 -5.84 -8.89
C LEU A 61 25.08 -5.90 -7.37
N GLU A 62 25.71 -6.97 -6.84
CA GLU A 62 25.88 -7.21 -5.39
C GLU A 62 24.55 -7.22 -4.61
N GLY A 63 23.47 -7.64 -5.28
CA GLY A 63 22.08 -7.50 -4.79
C GLY A 63 21.41 -6.21 -5.28
N ARG A 64 20.15 -5.98 -4.92
CA ARG A 64 19.41 -4.78 -5.38
C ARG A 64 18.64 -4.15 -4.23
N PHE A 65 19.27 -4.12 -3.05
CA PHE A 65 18.69 -3.47 -1.89
C PHE A 65 18.69 -1.94 -2.08
N PRO A 66 17.60 -1.24 -1.73
CA PRO A 66 17.50 0.21 -1.86
C PRO A 66 18.65 0.98 -1.19
N GLY A 67 19.16 2.00 -1.88
CA GLY A 67 20.24 2.87 -1.40
C GLY A 67 21.65 2.29 -1.51
N LEU A 68 21.82 1.07 -2.04
CA LEU A 68 23.14 0.45 -2.27
C LEU A 68 23.61 0.60 -3.73
N VAL A 69 24.83 0.12 -4.01
CA VAL A 69 25.42 0.14 -5.37
C VAL A 69 24.54 -0.54 -6.42
N GLY A 70 23.90 -1.66 -6.07
CA GLY A 70 23.04 -2.41 -6.95
C GLY A 70 21.81 -1.63 -7.44
N GLU A 71 21.23 -0.75 -6.61
CA GLU A 71 20.17 0.18 -7.05
C GLU A 71 20.67 1.02 -8.23
N ARG A 72 21.82 1.67 -8.07
CA ARG A 72 22.37 2.58 -9.08
C ARG A 72 22.59 1.87 -10.42
N LEU A 73 23.16 0.66 -10.38
CA LEU A 73 23.41 -0.13 -11.58
C LEU A 73 22.11 -0.60 -12.24
N THR A 74 21.14 -1.02 -11.43
CA THR A 74 19.82 -1.45 -11.90
C THR A 74 19.06 -0.32 -12.57
N LEU A 75 18.99 0.85 -11.94
CA LEU A 75 18.29 2.00 -12.48
C LEU A 75 18.92 2.48 -13.80
N ALA A 76 20.26 2.50 -13.87
CA ALA A 76 20.98 2.84 -15.10
C ALA A 76 20.68 1.84 -16.23
N TYR A 77 20.67 0.54 -15.91
CA TYR A 77 20.33 -0.50 -16.88
C TYR A 77 18.88 -0.36 -17.39
N LEU A 78 17.92 -0.24 -16.47
CA LEU A 78 16.50 -0.11 -16.82
C LEU A 78 16.23 1.17 -17.63
N GLN A 79 16.85 2.29 -17.27
CA GLN A 79 16.76 3.53 -18.04
C GLN A 79 17.27 3.31 -19.47
N ALA A 80 18.44 2.68 -19.64
CA ALA A 80 18.97 2.39 -20.98
C ALA A 80 18.04 1.48 -21.79
N GLN A 81 17.36 0.51 -21.15
CA GLN A 81 16.35 -0.31 -21.83
C GLN A 81 15.13 0.52 -22.26
N TYR A 82 14.65 1.44 -21.42
CA TYR A 82 13.53 2.33 -21.75
C TYR A 82 13.87 3.32 -22.85
N GLU A 83 15.07 3.88 -22.85
CA GLU A 83 15.59 4.73 -23.92
C GLU A 83 15.67 3.96 -25.25
N ALA A 84 16.17 2.73 -25.23
CA ALA A 84 16.22 1.87 -26.42
C ALA A 84 14.83 1.49 -26.97
N MET A 85 13.80 1.49 -26.11
CA MET A 85 12.40 1.32 -26.50
C MET A 85 11.76 2.62 -27.02
N GLY A 86 12.46 3.75 -26.95
CA GLY A 86 11.94 5.06 -27.35
C GLY A 86 10.96 5.67 -26.35
N LEU A 87 11.01 5.27 -25.08
CA LEU A 87 10.20 5.86 -24.02
C LEU A 87 10.75 7.22 -23.59
N GLU A 88 9.89 8.03 -22.98
CA GLU A 88 10.23 9.34 -22.43
C GLU A 88 10.32 9.28 -20.89
N PRO A 89 11.10 10.16 -20.24
CA PRO A 89 11.09 10.29 -18.78
C PRO A 89 9.69 10.65 -18.27
N GLY A 90 9.23 9.90 -17.26
CA GLY A 90 7.91 10.06 -16.63
C GLY A 90 7.93 10.84 -15.30
N GLY A 91 9.11 11.18 -14.79
CA GLY A 91 9.28 11.91 -13.53
C GLY A 91 9.10 13.43 -13.68
N ARG A 92 9.19 14.12 -12.53
CA ARG A 92 9.07 15.58 -12.46
C ARG A 92 10.23 16.25 -13.22
N ASP A 93 9.95 17.39 -13.86
CA ASP A 93 10.93 18.23 -14.56
C ASP A 93 11.75 17.49 -15.63
N GLY A 94 11.17 16.45 -16.24
CA GLY A 94 11.84 15.64 -17.27
C GLY A 94 12.83 14.61 -16.71
N SER A 95 12.81 14.34 -15.41
CA SER A 95 13.61 13.30 -14.78
C SER A 95 13.08 11.89 -15.07
N TRP A 96 13.98 10.92 -15.21
CA TRP A 96 13.64 9.50 -15.17
C TRP A 96 13.38 9.01 -13.73
N LEU A 97 14.04 9.62 -12.76
CA LEU A 97 14.01 9.21 -11.36
C LEU A 97 13.00 10.04 -10.57
N GLN A 98 12.22 9.36 -9.75
CA GLN A 98 11.43 9.96 -8.68
C GLN A 98 12.05 9.52 -7.34
N PRO A 99 12.67 10.45 -6.60
CA PRO A 99 13.24 10.15 -5.28
C PRO A 99 12.18 9.67 -4.30
N VAL A 100 12.54 8.69 -3.48
CA VAL A 100 11.71 8.12 -2.41
C VAL A 100 12.56 8.01 -1.15
N ASP A 101 12.11 8.65 -0.07
CA ASP A 101 12.67 8.44 1.26
C ASP A 101 11.97 7.25 1.91
N LEU A 102 12.74 6.20 2.18
CA LEU A 102 12.33 5.06 2.97
C LEU A 102 12.84 5.20 4.40
N LEU A 103 12.11 4.67 5.36
CA LEU A 103 12.54 4.52 6.75
C LEU A 103 12.78 3.04 7.03
N ARG A 104 14.03 2.69 7.34
CA ARG A 104 14.39 1.40 7.91
C ARG A 104 14.24 1.48 9.42
N PHE A 105 13.59 0.50 10.03
CA PHE A 105 13.45 0.42 11.48
C PHE A 105 13.74 -1.00 12.00
N THR A 106 14.53 -1.06 13.07
CA THR A 106 15.08 -2.30 13.62
C THR A 106 14.88 -2.34 15.14
N PRO A 107 14.45 -3.47 15.73
CA PRO A 107 14.27 -3.55 17.17
C PRO A 107 15.57 -3.25 17.90
N GLU A 108 15.56 -2.26 18.79
CA GLU A 108 16.73 -1.94 19.63
C GLU A 108 16.92 -3.02 20.71
N ARG A 109 15.81 -3.58 21.19
CA ARG A 109 15.75 -4.67 22.17
C ARG A 109 14.47 -5.47 21.97
N ALA A 110 14.35 -6.59 22.69
CA ALA A 110 13.06 -7.26 22.81
C ALA A 110 12.02 -6.31 23.45
N PRO A 111 10.80 -6.21 22.90
CA PRO A 111 9.72 -5.47 23.54
C PRO A 111 9.33 -6.14 24.86
N THR A 112 8.82 -5.35 25.79
CA THR A 112 8.22 -5.88 27.02
C THR A 112 6.71 -5.66 26.95
N ALA A 113 5.97 -6.64 27.46
CA ALA A 113 4.52 -6.54 27.59
C ALA A 113 4.04 -7.28 28.83
N ALA A 114 2.97 -6.78 29.43
CA ALA A 114 2.29 -7.46 30.52
C ALA A 114 0.80 -7.11 30.45
N TRP A 115 -0.05 -8.05 30.82
CA TRP A 115 -1.48 -7.83 30.89
C TRP A 115 -1.98 -7.90 32.33
N THR A 116 -3.07 -7.20 32.59
CA THR A 116 -3.79 -7.25 33.86
C THR A 116 -5.23 -7.65 33.58
N GLY A 117 -5.67 -8.74 34.20
CA GLY A 117 -7.03 -9.26 34.06
C GLY A 117 -8.04 -8.53 34.95
N ALA A 118 -9.31 -8.96 34.88
CA ALA A 118 -10.37 -8.45 35.74
C ALA A 118 -10.14 -8.73 37.24
N ASP A 119 -9.31 -9.72 37.57
CA ASP A 119 -8.87 -10.05 38.93
C ASP A 119 -7.79 -9.09 39.47
N GLY A 120 -7.28 -8.17 38.63
CA GLY A 120 -6.22 -7.23 38.98
C GLY A 120 -4.83 -7.86 39.03
N ALA A 121 -4.67 -9.15 38.71
CA ALA A 121 -3.38 -9.81 38.68
C ALA A 121 -2.60 -9.40 37.44
N ARG A 122 -1.31 -9.08 37.63
CA ARG A 122 -0.39 -8.70 36.54
C ARG A 122 0.36 -9.93 36.05
N HIS A 123 0.31 -10.19 34.75
CA HIS A 123 0.96 -11.32 34.08
C HIS A 123 1.92 -10.82 33.00
N VAL A 124 3.20 -11.22 33.09
CA VAL A 124 4.22 -10.87 32.10
C VAL A 124 4.05 -11.74 30.85
N LEU A 125 4.17 -11.14 29.67
CA LEU A 125 4.26 -11.85 28.39
C LEU A 125 5.72 -11.87 27.92
N THR A 126 6.18 -13.04 27.51
CA THR A 126 7.54 -13.24 27.02
C THR A 126 7.60 -12.99 25.52
N SER A 127 8.42 -12.02 25.09
CA SER A 127 8.61 -11.72 23.67
C SER A 127 9.18 -12.94 22.93
N GLY A 128 8.57 -13.29 21.80
CA GLY A 128 8.94 -14.44 20.97
C GLY A 128 8.41 -15.80 21.46
N ALA A 129 7.93 -15.88 22.70
CA ALA A 129 7.20 -17.06 23.20
C ALA A 129 5.69 -16.83 23.19
N ASP A 130 5.23 -15.70 23.72
CA ASP A 130 3.82 -15.36 23.88
C ASP A 130 3.35 -14.31 22.88
N ILE A 131 4.17 -13.28 22.68
CA ILE A 131 3.83 -12.07 21.90
C ILE A 131 5.02 -11.56 21.09
N THR A 132 4.76 -10.88 19.98
CA THR A 132 5.72 -10.04 19.27
C THR A 132 5.12 -8.66 19.10
N LEU A 133 5.94 -7.61 19.22
CA LEU A 133 5.50 -6.22 19.09
C LEU A 133 6.56 -5.42 18.33
N ARG A 134 6.11 -4.53 17.46
CA ARG A 134 6.93 -3.64 16.63
C ARG A 134 6.33 -2.25 16.65
N ALA A 135 7.15 -1.25 16.94
CA ALA A 135 6.72 0.13 16.82
C ALA A 135 6.80 0.56 15.35
N GLY A 136 5.92 1.48 14.95
CA GLY A 136 5.96 2.07 13.61
C GLY A 136 7.13 3.05 13.46
N ALA A 137 7.60 3.28 12.23
CA ALA A 137 8.72 4.20 11.99
C ALA A 137 8.44 5.67 12.38
N ALA A 138 7.17 6.07 12.43
CA ALA A 138 6.76 7.41 12.83
C ALA A 138 6.75 7.63 14.37
N ASP A 139 6.68 6.55 15.15
CA ASP A 139 6.72 6.58 16.62
C ASP A 139 7.59 5.40 17.11
N PRO A 140 8.92 5.47 16.96
CA PRO A 140 9.80 4.33 17.20
C PRO A 140 9.97 3.97 18.69
N ALA A 141 9.39 4.76 19.60
CA ALA A 141 9.47 4.55 21.04
C ALA A 141 8.07 4.59 21.66
N VAL A 142 7.42 3.43 21.72
CA VAL A 142 6.04 3.30 22.22
C VAL A 142 6.03 2.84 23.66
N ARG A 143 5.41 3.64 24.52
CA ARG A 143 5.01 3.26 25.88
C ARG A 143 3.52 3.47 26.06
N ILE A 144 2.83 2.40 26.41
CA ILE A 144 1.40 2.43 26.72
C ILE A 144 1.22 1.67 28.03
N ALA A 145 0.48 2.28 28.95
CA ALA A 145 0.15 1.69 30.24
C ALA A 145 -1.35 1.39 30.32
N GLY A 146 -1.70 0.16 30.66
CA GLY A 146 -3.07 -0.25 30.99
C GLY A 146 -4.13 -0.02 29.90
N ALA A 147 -3.77 -0.10 28.61
CA ALA A 147 -4.75 0.10 27.53
C ALA A 147 -5.71 -1.10 27.42
N PRO A 148 -7.03 -0.88 27.28
CA PRO A 148 -8.00 -1.97 27.13
C PRO A 148 -7.72 -2.83 25.90
N LEU A 149 -7.85 -4.15 26.04
CA LEU A 149 -7.80 -5.10 24.94
C LEU A 149 -9.21 -5.45 24.46
N VAL A 150 -9.42 -5.31 23.16
CA VAL A 150 -10.68 -5.69 22.51
C VAL A 150 -10.41 -6.63 21.35
N PHE A 151 -11.28 -7.62 21.14
CA PHE A 151 -11.22 -8.51 20.00
C PHE A 151 -12.22 -8.08 18.93
N ALA A 152 -11.75 -7.87 17.71
CA ALA A 152 -12.57 -7.38 16.59
C ALA A 152 -12.57 -8.36 15.43
N GLY A 153 -12.79 -9.66 15.69
CA GLY A 153 -13.00 -10.66 14.64
C GLY A 153 -11.84 -10.74 13.66
N TYR A 154 -12.11 -10.69 12.36
CA TYR A 154 -11.07 -10.56 11.33
C TYR A 154 -10.60 -9.11 11.15
N GLY A 155 -11.17 -8.12 11.84
CA GLY A 155 -10.83 -6.71 11.65
C GLY A 155 -11.28 -6.18 10.29
N VAL A 156 -12.36 -6.74 9.75
CA VAL A 156 -12.93 -6.37 8.44
C VAL A 156 -14.11 -5.41 8.64
N SER A 157 -14.14 -4.37 7.81
CA SER A 157 -15.30 -3.48 7.66
C SER A 157 -15.61 -3.37 6.17
N GLY A 158 -16.75 -3.93 5.75
CA GLY A 158 -17.18 -3.93 4.36
C GLY A 158 -18.68 -4.15 4.22
N PRO A 159 -19.21 -4.10 2.98
CA PRO A 159 -20.65 -4.12 2.74
C PRO A 159 -21.37 -5.38 3.22
N ILE A 160 -20.67 -6.52 3.25
CA ILE A 160 -21.23 -7.84 3.58
C ILE A 160 -20.70 -8.40 4.91
N TRP A 161 -19.85 -7.64 5.60
CA TRP A 161 -19.24 -8.06 6.87
C TRP A 161 -18.66 -6.88 7.64
N ASP A 162 -19.00 -6.78 8.91
CA ASP A 162 -18.48 -5.75 9.79
C ASP A 162 -18.17 -6.35 11.17
N ASP A 163 -16.88 -6.47 11.48
CA ASP A 163 -16.41 -6.94 12.78
C ASP A 163 -16.40 -5.84 13.85
N TYR A 164 -16.44 -4.57 13.44
CA TYR A 164 -16.30 -3.43 14.34
C TYR A 164 -17.64 -2.90 14.83
N GLY A 165 -18.66 -2.89 13.95
CA GLY A 165 -19.94 -2.27 14.27
C GLY A 165 -19.76 -0.81 14.70
N ALA A 166 -20.50 -0.39 15.73
CA ALA A 166 -20.41 0.95 16.31
C ALA A 166 -19.28 1.12 17.35
N ALA A 167 -18.28 0.24 17.40
CA ALA A 167 -17.26 0.27 18.45
C ALA A 167 -16.35 1.50 18.36
N ASP A 168 -16.25 2.23 19.48
CA ASP A 168 -15.20 3.22 19.71
C ASP A 168 -13.91 2.49 20.15
N LEU A 169 -12.83 2.65 19.38
CA LEU A 169 -11.55 2.01 19.67
C LEU A 169 -10.52 3.01 20.23
N THR A 170 -10.94 4.23 20.55
CA THR A 170 -10.07 5.29 21.06
C THR A 170 -9.28 4.82 22.29
N GLY A 171 -7.95 4.81 22.16
CA GLY A 171 -7.04 4.42 23.26
C GLY A 171 -6.99 2.91 23.52
N LYS A 172 -7.63 2.08 22.70
CA LYS A 172 -7.69 0.62 22.86
C LYS A 172 -6.68 -0.08 21.96
N ILE A 173 -6.27 -1.28 22.38
CA ILE A 173 -5.44 -2.19 21.59
C ILE A 173 -6.36 -3.27 21.03
N VAL A 174 -6.33 -3.44 19.71
CA VAL A 174 -7.27 -4.32 19.01
C VAL A 174 -6.58 -5.63 18.67
N VAL A 175 -7.21 -6.75 19.04
CA VAL A 175 -6.81 -8.10 18.65
C VAL A 175 -7.69 -8.54 17.48
N VAL A 176 -7.06 -8.99 16.39
CA VAL A 176 -7.75 -9.45 15.17
C VAL A 176 -7.23 -10.81 14.72
N LEU A 177 -8.06 -11.57 14.02
CA LEU A 177 -7.68 -12.80 13.34
C LEU A 177 -6.87 -12.50 12.09
N ARG A 178 -5.94 -13.41 11.78
CA ARG A 178 -5.26 -13.43 10.48
C ARG A 178 -6.19 -13.95 9.37
N GLY A 179 -6.08 -13.37 8.17
CA GLY A 179 -6.88 -13.76 7.01
C GLY A 179 -8.24 -13.07 7.01
N GLN A 180 -9.25 -13.69 6.45
CA GLN A 180 -10.58 -13.11 6.27
C GLN A 180 -11.68 -14.18 6.47
N PRO A 181 -12.95 -13.77 6.58
CA PRO A 181 -14.06 -14.70 6.56
C PRO A 181 -14.08 -15.54 5.27
N ALA A 182 -14.40 -16.82 5.39
CA ALA A 182 -14.46 -17.74 4.25
C ALA A 182 -15.46 -17.29 3.16
N SER A 183 -16.52 -16.58 3.56
CA SER A 183 -17.51 -16.00 2.64
C SER A 183 -16.95 -14.91 1.71
N MET A 184 -15.75 -14.38 1.99
CA MET A 184 -15.08 -13.35 1.17
C MET A 184 -14.10 -13.92 0.14
N GLY A 185 -14.13 -15.23 -0.09
CA GLY A 185 -13.26 -15.90 -1.04
C GLY A 185 -11.86 -16.22 -0.48
N ALA A 186 -10.95 -16.57 -1.39
CA ALA A 186 -9.64 -17.11 -1.02
C ALA A 186 -8.66 -16.05 -0.48
N ASP A 187 -7.80 -16.48 0.45
CA ASP A 187 -6.64 -15.74 1.00
C ASP A 187 -5.43 -15.90 0.04
N PRO A 188 -4.72 -14.83 -0.35
CA PRO A 188 -4.90 -13.44 0.05
C PRO A 188 -5.92 -12.65 -0.78
N ASN A 189 -6.66 -11.78 -0.10
CA ASN A 189 -7.49 -10.74 -0.73
C ASN A 189 -7.34 -9.40 0.03
N PHE A 190 -7.98 -8.35 -0.49
CA PHE A 190 -7.95 -7.01 0.12
C PHE A 190 -8.32 -7.01 1.60
N TYR A 191 -9.40 -7.69 1.99
CA TYR A 191 -9.87 -7.76 3.37
C TYR A 191 -8.98 -8.59 4.29
N GLY A 192 -8.24 -9.56 3.75
CA GLY A 192 -7.25 -10.36 4.45
C GLY A 192 -5.95 -9.61 4.74
N SER A 193 -5.70 -8.48 4.07
CA SER A 193 -4.48 -7.68 4.21
C SER A 193 -4.30 -7.12 5.63
N THR A 194 -3.14 -7.36 6.24
CA THR A 194 -2.77 -6.78 7.53
C THR A 194 -2.83 -5.24 7.50
N THR A 195 -2.38 -4.63 6.40
CA THR A 195 -2.40 -3.17 6.23
C THR A 195 -3.84 -2.66 6.28
N HIS A 196 -4.76 -3.29 5.56
CA HIS A 196 -6.15 -2.87 5.56
C HIS A 196 -6.78 -2.95 6.96
N LYS A 197 -6.59 -4.08 7.66
CA LYS A 197 -7.08 -4.27 9.03
C LYS A 197 -6.52 -3.22 10.00
N MET A 198 -5.23 -2.93 9.87
CA MET A 198 -4.56 -1.92 10.68
C MET A 198 -5.19 -0.54 10.43
N GLN A 199 -5.30 -0.10 9.17
CA GLN A 199 -5.90 1.19 8.84
C GLN A 199 -7.33 1.31 9.36
N GLU A 200 -8.11 0.23 9.30
CA GLU A 200 -9.51 0.24 9.74
C GLU A 200 -9.65 0.34 11.27
N ALA A 201 -8.74 -0.28 12.02
CA ALA A 201 -8.64 -0.10 13.47
C ALA A 201 -8.19 1.33 13.82
N LEU A 202 -7.21 1.89 13.12
CA LEU A 202 -6.70 3.25 13.37
C LEU A 202 -7.72 4.33 13.08
N LYS A 203 -8.49 4.17 12.01
CA LYS A 203 -9.62 5.06 11.68
C LYS A 203 -10.62 5.18 12.83
N ARG A 204 -10.68 4.20 13.74
CA ARG A 204 -11.56 4.17 14.93
C ARG A 204 -10.84 4.54 16.23
N GLY A 205 -9.59 5.01 16.16
CA GLY A 205 -8.84 5.50 17.31
C GLY A 205 -8.00 4.46 18.05
N ALA A 206 -7.85 3.24 17.51
CA ALA A 206 -6.98 2.23 18.10
C ALA A 206 -5.54 2.75 18.23
N VAL A 207 -4.86 2.39 19.32
CA VAL A 207 -3.45 2.76 19.55
C VAL A 207 -2.48 1.65 19.20
N GLY A 208 -2.97 0.45 18.91
CA GLY A 208 -2.18 -0.67 18.43
C GLY A 208 -3.02 -1.84 17.94
N VAL A 209 -2.43 -2.68 17.10
CA VAL A 209 -3.11 -3.84 16.49
C VAL A 209 -2.28 -5.10 16.67
N ILE A 210 -2.87 -6.12 17.29
CA ILE A 210 -2.25 -7.42 17.51
C ILE A 210 -2.97 -8.47 16.67
N THR A 211 -2.25 -9.23 15.87
CA THR A 211 -2.80 -10.34 15.10
C THR A 211 -2.72 -11.64 15.91
N LEU A 212 -3.86 -12.27 16.20
CA LEU A 212 -3.93 -13.59 16.78
C LEU A 212 -3.51 -14.66 15.76
N GLN A 213 -2.49 -15.44 16.13
CA GLN A 213 -2.00 -16.56 15.34
C GLN A 213 -2.57 -17.88 15.89
N GLU A 214 -3.61 -18.41 15.25
CA GLU A 214 -4.24 -19.67 15.66
C GLU A 214 -3.39 -20.91 15.34
N GLN A 215 -2.46 -20.80 14.39
CA GLN A 215 -1.67 -21.93 13.89
C GLN A 215 -0.19 -21.75 14.23
N ASP A 216 0.46 -22.78 14.77
CA ASP A 216 1.88 -22.75 15.16
C ASP A 216 2.82 -22.39 14.00
N GLY A 217 2.53 -22.86 12.79
CA GLY A 217 3.31 -22.51 11.60
C GLY A 217 3.21 -21.03 11.23
N ARG A 218 2.10 -20.35 11.56
CA ARG A 218 1.94 -18.90 11.38
C ARG A 218 2.61 -18.14 12.52
N TRP A 219 2.48 -18.62 13.76
CA TRP A 219 3.16 -18.07 14.93
C TRP A 219 4.68 -18.06 14.75
N ARG A 220 5.29 -19.21 14.38
CA ARG A 220 6.76 -19.29 14.14
C ARG A 220 7.24 -18.30 13.09
N ARG A 221 6.46 -18.06 12.03
CA ARG A 221 6.79 -17.05 11.01
C ARG A 221 6.69 -15.63 11.55
N ALA A 222 5.69 -15.34 12.38
CA ALA A 222 5.56 -14.04 13.03
C ALA A 222 6.76 -13.75 13.94
N VAL A 223 7.21 -14.74 14.73
CA VAL A 223 8.42 -14.63 15.57
C VAL A 223 9.67 -14.40 14.72
N ALA A 224 9.86 -15.20 13.67
CA ALA A 224 11.03 -15.08 12.79
C ALA A 224 11.09 -13.73 12.05
N GLY A 225 9.93 -13.13 11.74
CA GLY A 225 9.85 -11.81 11.11
C GLY A 225 10.01 -10.65 12.09
N ALA A 226 9.63 -10.83 13.37
CA ALA A 226 9.62 -9.76 14.35
C ALA A 226 11.02 -9.20 14.66
N THR A 227 12.07 -9.99 14.55
CA THR A 227 13.45 -9.54 14.82
C THR A 227 14.14 -8.89 13.63
N ARG A 228 13.51 -8.90 12.45
CA ARG A 228 14.13 -8.40 11.21
C ARG A 228 13.92 -6.88 11.06
N PRO A 229 14.89 -6.16 10.48
CA PRO A 229 14.65 -4.80 9.99
C PRO A 229 13.45 -4.77 9.04
N GLN A 230 12.64 -3.74 9.18
CA GLN A 230 11.51 -3.46 8.30
C GLN A 230 11.71 -2.11 7.62
N MET A 231 11.04 -1.91 6.48
CA MET A 231 11.06 -0.65 5.76
C MET A 231 9.64 -0.17 5.49
N THR A 232 9.45 1.15 5.54
CA THR A 232 8.22 1.81 5.12
C THR A 232 8.57 3.11 4.39
N ILE A 233 7.60 3.71 3.70
CA ILE A 233 7.77 5.03 3.10
C ILE A 233 7.72 6.07 4.22
N LYS A 234 8.62 7.04 4.19
CA LYS A 234 8.62 8.15 5.14
C LYS A 234 7.30 8.92 5.08
N GLY A 235 6.65 9.07 6.25
CA GLY A 235 5.35 9.73 6.35
C GLY A 235 4.13 8.83 6.14
N ALA A 236 4.32 7.52 5.98
CA ALA A 236 3.21 6.57 6.05
C ALA A 236 2.47 6.67 7.39
N GLN A 237 1.14 6.64 7.36
CA GLN A 237 0.34 6.55 8.59
C GLN A 237 0.27 5.09 9.04
N ASP A 238 0.89 4.79 10.17
CA ASP A 238 0.88 3.47 10.77
C ASP A 238 0.28 3.51 12.17
N ALA A 239 -0.09 2.34 12.68
CA ALA A 239 -0.40 2.21 14.10
C ALA A 239 0.84 2.55 14.90
N ARG A 240 0.67 3.10 16.12
CA ARG A 240 1.82 3.34 17.01
C ARG A 240 2.64 2.05 17.14
N PHE A 241 1.96 0.92 17.29
CA PHE A 241 2.58 -0.39 17.18
C PHE A 241 1.68 -1.45 16.55
N THR A 242 2.31 -2.48 16.00
CA THR A 242 1.64 -3.72 15.58
C THR A 242 2.29 -4.93 16.25
N GLY A 243 1.61 -6.06 16.26
CA GLY A 243 2.15 -7.26 16.87
C GLY A 243 1.46 -8.55 16.45
N SER A 244 1.92 -9.65 17.01
CA SER A 244 1.23 -10.94 16.96
C SER A 244 1.22 -11.58 18.33
N ILE A 245 0.17 -12.33 18.63
CA ILE A 245 0.04 -13.12 19.86
C ILE A 245 -0.30 -14.56 19.50
N ASN A 246 0.27 -15.51 20.23
CA ASN A 246 -0.07 -16.92 20.05
C ASN A 246 -1.45 -17.24 20.66
N MET A 247 -2.03 -18.39 20.31
CA MET A 247 -3.34 -18.79 20.83
C MET A 247 -3.34 -19.02 22.34
N ALA A 248 -2.29 -19.60 22.92
CA ALA A 248 -2.24 -19.92 24.36
C ALA A 248 -2.30 -18.65 25.22
N ALA A 249 -1.50 -17.63 24.90
CA ALA A 249 -1.46 -16.36 25.58
C ALA A 249 -2.77 -15.58 25.39
N ALA A 250 -3.34 -15.58 24.17
CA ALA A 250 -4.64 -14.95 23.93
C ALA A 250 -5.77 -15.60 24.74
N THR A 251 -5.79 -16.94 24.83
CA THR A 251 -6.76 -17.68 25.66
C THR A 251 -6.54 -17.41 27.15
N ALA A 252 -5.31 -17.27 27.62
CA ALA A 252 -5.04 -16.88 29.01
C ALA A 252 -5.59 -15.48 29.34
N ILE A 253 -5.51 -14.54 28.38
CA ILE A 253 -6.01 -13.17 28.53
C ILE A 253 -7.55 -13.13 28.49
N GLY A 254 -8.15 -13.68 27.44
CA GLY A 254 -9.58 -13.49 27.16
C GLY A 254 -10.48 -14.64 27.62
N GLY A 255 -9.92 -15.80 27.99
CA GLY A 255 -10.66 -16.94 28.52
C GLY A 255 -11.91 -17.32 27.71
N PRO A 256 -13.03 -17.64 28.39
CA PRO A 256 -14.30 -17.96 27.73
C PRO A 256 -14.89 -16.84 26.86
N VAL A 257 -14.54 -15.57 27.16
CA VAL A 257 -15.00 -14.41 26.38
C VAL A 257 -14.38 -14.46 24.98
N LEU A 258 -13.07 -14.69 24.89
CA LEU A 258 -12.39 -14.84 23.60
C LEU A 258 -12.89 -16.07 22.85
N GLU A 259 -13.08 -17.21 23.51
CA GLU A 259 -13.57 -18.44 22.86
C GLU A 259 -14.94 -18.21 22.19
N THR A 260 -15.87 -17.60 22.93
CA THR A 260 -17.20 -17.25 22.41
C THR A 260 -17.10 -16.25 21.25
N ALA A 261 -16.24 -15.24 21.38
CA ALA A 261 -16.04 -14.22 20.36
C ALA A 261 -15.42 -14.82 19.07
N LEU A 262 -14.48 -15.76 19.19
CA LEU A 262 -13.87 -16.47 18.06
C LEU A 262 -14.91 -17.29 17.28
N ALA A 263 -15.78 -18.01 17.98
CA ALA A 263 -16.85 -18.78 17.34
C ALA A 263 -17.80 -17.86 16.55
N ARG A 264 -18.20 -16.73 17.15
CA ARG A 264 -19.07 -15.74 16.51
C ARG A 264 -18.39 -15.01 15.35
N ALA A 265 -17.10 -14.73 15.46
CA ALA A 265 -16.31 -14.13 14.39
C ALA A 265 -16.17 -15.04 13.16
N LYS A 266 -16.29 -16.36 13.28
CA LYS A 266 -16.23 -17.26 12.12
C LYS A 266 -17.55 -17.36 11.36
N THR A 267 -18.66 -16.93 11.97
CA THR A 267 -20.02 -17.04 11.40
C THR A 267 -20.65 -15.68 11.05
N GLY A 268 -19.94 -14.57 11.29
CA GLY A 268 -20.46 -13.22 11.07
C GLY A 268 -21.37 -12.71 12.19
N ALA A 269 -21.47 -13.45 13.30
CA ALA A 269 -22.33 -13.14 14.44
C ALA A 269 -21.63 -12.31 15.52
N LEU A 270 -20.45 -11.74 15.24
CA LEU A 270 -19.68 -10.97 16.22
C LEU A 270 -20.39 -9.66 16.61
N GLY A 271 -20.98 -8.96 15.64
CA GLY A 271 -21.83 -7.78 15.88
C GLY A 271 -21.12 -6.57 16.49
N GLY A 272 -19.79 -6.58 16.54
CA GLY A 272 -18.95 -5.49 17.06
C GLY A 272 -17.79 -5.99 17.91
N ALA A 273 -16.82 -5.11 18.15
CA ALA A 273 -15.65 -5.46 18.96
C ALA A 273 -16.05 -5.87 20.39
N VAL A 274 -15.43 -6.94 20.90
CA VAL A 274 -15.69 -7.54 22.21
C VAL A 274 -14.59 -7.16 23.19
N ASP A 275 -14.94 -6.58 24.33
CA ASP A 275 -13.99 -6.32 25.41
C ASP A 275 -13.51 -7.63 26.03
N LEU A 276 -12.18 -7.83 26.09
CA LEU A 276 -11.58 -9.04 26.65
C LEU A 276 -11.47 -8.99 28.18
N GLY A 277 -11.85 -7.89 28.83
CA GLY A 277 -11.75 -7.72 30.28
C GLY A 277 -10.31 -7.63 30.77
N ALA A 278 -9.39 -7.27 29.88
CA ALA A 278 -7.96 -7.20 30.16
C ALA A 278 -7.37 -5.88 29.66
N ARG A 279 -6.31 -5.45 30.34
CA ARG A 279 -5.52 -4.28 29.98
C ARG A 279 -4.09 -4.68 29.65
N LEU A 280 -3.47 -4.06 28.66
CA LEU A 280 -2.11 -4.35 28.23
C LEU A 280 -1.20 -3.14 28.45
N ASP A 281 -0.05 -3.40 29.07
CA ASP A 281 1.11 -2.52 29.07
C ASP A 281 2.09 -2.97 27.99
N VAL A 282 2.66 -2.02 27.24
CA VAL A 282 3.71 -2.28 26.25
C VAL A 282 4.83 -1.25 26.35
N ASP A 283 6.07 -1.70 26.18
CA ASP A 283 7.25 -0.85 26.01
C ASP A 283 8.14 -1.37 24.87
N ILE A 284 8.17 -0.61 23.78
CA ILE A 284 8.80 -0.97 22.51
C ILE A 284 9.79 0.13 22.12
N ALA A 285 10.97 -0.27 21.63
CA ALA A 285 11.99 0.63 21.13
C ALA A 285 12.58 0.10 19.82
N GLU A 286 12.57 0.93 18.79
CA GLU A 286 13.16 0.69 17.49
C GLU A 286 14.21 1.78 17.20
N THR A 287 15.28 1.39 16.51
CA THR A 287 16.17 2.34 15.84
C THR A 287 15.59 2.67 14.47
N THR A 288 15.81 3.89 13.97
CA THR A 288 15.33 4.32 12.65
C THR A 288 16.46 4.92 11.81
N GLU A 289 16.40 4.71 10.51
CA GLU A 289 17.37 5.21 9.54
C GLU A 289 16.65 5.59 8.24
N VAL A 290 17.04 6.72 7.64
CA VAL A 290 16.52 7.13 6.34
C VAL A 290 17.36 6.46 5.25
N ILE A 291 16.70 5.74 4.35
CA ILE A 291 17.29 5.19 3.14
C ILE A 291 16.74 5.97 1.96
N HIS A 292 17.64 6.57 1.17
CA HIS A 292 17.25 7.27 -0.05
C HIS A 292 17.26 6.28 -1.21
N SER A 293 16.13 6.18 -1.91
CA SER A 293 15.95 5.31 -3.07
C SER A 293 15.20 6.05 -4.18
N ASN A 294 14.95 5.39 -5.30
CA ASN A 294 14.28 5.98 -6.45
C ASN A 294 13.31 5.00 -7.11
N ASN A 295 12.15 5.52 -7.50
CA ASN A 295 11.38 4.93 -8.58
C ASN A 295 11.97 5.35 -9.92
N LEU A 296 11.91 4.47 -10.92
CA LEU A 296 12.19 4.80 -12.31
C LEU A 296 10.86 4.93 -13.06
N LEU A 297 10.59 6.10 -13.62
CA LEU A 297 9.36 6.42 -14.33
C LEU A 297 9.64 6.66 -15.80
N ALA A 298 8.95 5.91 -16.65
CA ALA A 298 8.93 6.06 -18.09
C ALA A 298 7.48 6.29 -18.55
N LYS A 299 7.29 7.02 -19.64
CA LYS A 299 5.96 7.26 -20.20
C LYS A 299 5.95 7.13 -21.72
N ILE A 300 4.75 6.85 -22.22
CA ILE A 300 4.35 7.03 -23.62
C ILE A 300 3.27 8.10 -23.59
N SER A 301 3.51 9.25 -24.22
CA SER A 301 2.54 10.34 -24.24
C SER A 301 1.36 9.99 -25.15
N GLY A 302 0.15 9.97 -24.58
CA GLY A 302 -1.08 9.71 -25.35
C GLY A 302 -1.35 10.82 -26.35
N THR A 303 -1.94 10.47 -27.50
CA THR A 303 -2.27 11.42 -28.57
C THR A 303 -3.69 11.97 -28.44
N GLU A 304 -4.69 11.10 -28.32
CA GLU A 304 -6.11 11.50 -28.24
C GLU A 304 -6.54 11.91 -26.83
N ARG A 305 -6.00 11.22 -25.81
CA ARG A 305 -6.38 11.40 -24.40
C ARG A 305 -5.14 11.60 -23.51
N PRO A 306 -4.35 12.67 -23.69
CA PRO A 306 -3.11 12.90 -22.94
C PRO A 306 -3.31 13.12 -21.43
N GLY A 307 -4.54 13.38 -20.98
CA GLY A 307 -4.90 13.51 -19.56
C GLY A 307 -5.38 12.22 -18.89
N GLU A 308 -5.46 11.11 -19.64
CA GLU A 308 -5.79 9.79 -19.09
C GLU A 308 -4.51 8.95 -18.95
N TYR A 309 -4.40 8.21 -17.86
CA TYR A 309 -3.19 7.47 -17.51
C TYR A 309 -3.49 5.99 -17.32
N VAL A 310 -2.63 5.15 -17.89
CA VAL A 310 -2.56 3.72 -17.61
C VAL A 310 -1.22 3.46 -16.95
N PHE A 311 -1.25 2.92 -15.73
CA PHE A 311 -0.04 2.57 -14.99
C PHE A 311 0.27 1.09 -15.19
N TYR A 312 1.49 0.81 -15.63
CA TYR A 312 2.08 -0.53 -15.66
C TYR A 312 3.36 -0.49 -14.84
N SER A 313 3.44 -1.34 -13.82
CA SER A 313 4.51 -1.28 -12.81
C SER A 313 5.05 -2.65 -12.46
N ALA A 314 6.33 -2.67 -12.11
CA ALA A 314 7.00 -3.76 -11.41
C ALA A 314 7.90 -3.14 -10.33
N HIS A 315 8.39 -3.96 -9.39
CA HIS A 315 9.42 -3.54 -8.45
C HIS A 315 10.77 -4.11 -8.91
N TRP A 316 11.83 -3.30 -8.83
CA TRP A 316 13.16 -3.69 -9.27
C TRP A 316 14.02 -4.24 -8.13
N ASP A 317 13.72 -3.83 -6.89
CA ASP A 317 14.46 -4.17 -5.69
C ASP A 317 14.29 -5.64 -5.31
N HIS A 318 15.32 -6.19 -4.67
CA HIS A 318 15.31 -7.53 -4.10
C HIS A 318 16.33 -7.64 -2.96
N VAL A 319 16.05 -8.54 -2.01
CA VAL A 319 16.91 -8.85 -0.85
C VAL A 319 18.12 -9.67 -1.26
#